data_AF-A0A562SY20-F1
#
_entry.id   AF-A0A562SY20-F1
#
_cell.length_a   1.000
_cell.length_b   1.000
_cell.length_c   1.000
_cell.angle_alpha   90.00
_cell.angle_beta   90.00
_cell.angle_gamma   90.00
#
_symmetry.space_group_name_H-M   'P 1'
#
loop_
_entity.id
_entity.type
_entity.pdbx_description
1 polymer ?
#
loop_
_entity_poly.entity_id
_entity_poly.type
_entity_poly.pdbx_seq_one_letter_code
_entity_poly.pdbx_strand_id
1 'polypeptide(L)'
;MTIEEQAYHAIGKALISAQRVEHMTKALVSFLIEFNDDFKGFNTKDFLDESRKFKKLKKPTLGTVFNQLKLNPKLVLVNDLDVYVQMRNEFIHSFWEKYMFSKDIVQAKIILEFCTQFGMMSNTLERFFKGFIYLLKLRYMTALEDVDSDKDKWSDEFEYFLKALQSKSLFAN
;
A
#
# COMPACT_ATOMS: atom_id res chain seq x y z
N MET A 1 -19.97 3.23 23.83
CA MET A 1 -19.85 2.69 22.48
C MET A 1 -20.09 1.19 22.55
N THR A 2 -21.14 0.67 21.90
CA THR A 2 -21.48 -0.76 21.85
C THR A 2 -20.47 -1.54 21.00
N ILE A 3 -20.46 -2.87 21.09
CA ILE A 3 -19.57 -3.70 20.25
C ILE A 3 -19.92 -3.60 18.76
N GLU A 4 -21.19 -3.39 18.46
CA GLU A 4 -21.69 -3.15 17.11
C GLU A 4 -21.20 -1.79 16.57
N GLU A 5 -21.29 -0.73 17.38
CA GLU A 5 -20.73 0.59 17.02
C GLU A 5 -19.20 0.52 16.80
N GLN A 6 -18.49 -0.25 17.63
CA GLN A 6 -17.06 -0.50 17.45
C GLN A 6 -16.76 -1.22 16.13
N ALA A 7 -17.56 -2.23 15.77
CA ALA A 7 -17.42 -2.97 14.53
C ALA A 7 -17.64 -2.06 13.30
N TYR A 8 -18.69 -1.24 13.28
CA TYR A 8 -18.91 -0.26 12.20
C TYR A 8 -17.78 0.76 12.09
N HIS A 9 -17.27 1.25 13.22
CA HIS A 9 -16.13 2.16 13.23
C HIS A 9 -14.87 1.51 12.67
N ALA A 10 -14.62 0.24 13.03
CA ALA A 10 -13.49 -0.53 12.52
C ALA A 10 -13.59 -0.76 11.01
N ILE A 11 -14.79 -1.09 10.50
CA ILE A 11 -15.06 -1.20 9.06
C ILE A 11 -14.74 0.11 8.34
N GLY A 12 -15.24 1.25 8.85
CA GLY A 12 -14.99 2.57 8.27
C GLY A 12 -13.50 2.91 8.21
N LYS A 13 -12.77 2.67 9.30
CA LYS A 13 -11.31 2.85 9.34
C LYS A 13 -10.58 1.96 8.33
N ALA A 14 -10.95 0.68 8.27
CA ALA A 14 -10.36 -0.28 7.34
C ALA A 14 -10.56 0.13 5.87
N LEU A 15 -11.74 0.62 5.51
CA LEU A 15 -12.04 1.16 4.18
C LEU A 15 -11.14 2.35 3.83
N ILE A 16 -11.01 3.32 4.74
CA ILE A 16 -10.18 4.50 4.54
C ILE A 16 -8.71 4.11 4.38
N SER A 17 -8.20 3.22 5.24
CA SER A 17 -6.82 2.74 5.14
C SER A 17 -6.56 2.00 3.81
N ALA A 18 -7.50 1.17 3.33
CA ALA A 18 -7.36 0.52 2.03
C ALA A 18 -7.34 1.52 0.86
N GLN A 19 -8.19 2.55 0.91
CA GLN A 19 -8.19 3.62 -0.10
C GLN A 19 -6.87 4.39 -0.12
N ARG A 20 -6.25 4.64 1.05
CA ARG A 20 -4.93 5.29 1.14
C ARG A 20 -3.83 4.44 0.51
N VAL A 21 -3.83 3.13 0.73
CA VAL A 21 -2.90 2.20 0.05
C VAL A 21 -3.12 2.24 -1.46
N GLU A 22 -4.36 2.17 -1.94
CA GLU A 22 -4.65 2.27 -3.38
C GLU A 22 -4.16 3.59 -3.98
N HIS A 23 -4.32 4.70 -3.25
CA HIS A 23 -3.84 6.01 -3.68
C HIS A 23 -2.31 6.08 -3.76
N MET A 24 -1.61 5.66 -2.69
CA MET A 24 -0.15 5.70 -2.63
C MET A 24 0.51 4.79 -3.66
N THR A 25 -0.05 3.60 -3.88
CA THR A 25 0.53 2.61 -4.80
C THR A 25 0.40 3.04 -6.25
N LYS A 26 -0.74 3.66 -6.62
CA LYS A 26 -0.92 4.30 -7.92
C LYS A 26 0.08 5.45 -8.11
N ALA A 27 0.26 6.30 -7.10
CA ALA A 27 1.24 7.39 -7.15
C ALA A 27 2.66 6.84 -7.37
N LEU A 28 3.07 5.82 -6.60
CA LEU A 28 4.38 5.20 -6.73
C LEU A 28 4.62 4.64 -8.13
N VAL A 29 3.66 3.91 -8.71
CA VAL A 29 3.80 3.39 -10.08
C VAL A 29 3.91 4.53 -11.08
N SER A 30 3.10 5.58 -10.96
CA SER A 30 3.23 6.77 -11.82
C SER A 30 4.63 7.39 -11.74
N PHE A 31 5.17 7.58 -10.52
CA PHE A 31 6.54 8.08 -10.32
C PHE A 31 7.57 7.16 -10.99
N LEU A 32 7.55 5.85 -10.72
CA LEU A 32 8.51 4.90 -11.30
C LEU A 32 8.49 4.89 -12.84
N ILE A 33 7.34 5.18 -13.43
CA ILE A 33 7.12 5.22 -14.87
C ILE A 33 7.61 6.54 -15.49
N GLU A 34 7.24 7.67 -14.88
CA GLU A 34 7.60 9.02 -15.35
C GLU A 34 9.11 9.22 -15.35
N PHE A 35 9.76 8.67 -14.33
CA PHE A 35 11.14 8.93 -13.98
C PHE A 35 12.09 7.76 -14.28
N ASN A 36 11.65 6.83 -15.13
CA ASN A 36 12.39 5.61 -15.40
C ASN A 36 13.85 5.83 -15.85
N ASP A 37 14.08 6.81 -16.71
CA ASP A 37 15.40 7.04 -17.33
C ASP A 37 16.44 7.52 -16.31
N ASP A 38 15.98 8.11 -15.21
CA ASP A 38 16.82 8.53 -14.10
C ASP A 38 17.06 7.35 -13.14
N PHE A 39 16.09 6.46 -12.94
CA PHE A 39 16.19 5.29 -12.07
C PHE A 39 16.69 4.03 -12.77
N LYS A 40 17.71 4.16 -13.65
CA LYS A 40 18.38 3.00 -14.26
C LYS A 40 18.84 2.01 -13.18
N GLY A 41 18.29 0.79 -13.22
CA GLY A 41 18.58 -0.28 -12.25
C GLY A 41 17.60 -0.42 -11.07
N PHE A 42 16.54 0.41 -11.00
CA PHE A 42 15.37 0.10 -10.17
C PHE A 42 14.30 -0.64 -10.96
N ASN A 43 14.03 -0.21 -12.19
CA ASN A 43 13.04 -0.86 -13.05
C ASN A 43 13.71 -1.92 -13.93
N THR A 44 13.08 -3.09 -14.04
CA THR A 44 13.47 -4.14 -14.99
C THR A 44 12.92 -3.81 -16.39
N LYS A 45 13.47 -4.47 -17.41
CA LYS A 45 12.90 -4.41 -18.76
C LYS A 45 11.44 -4.87 -18.77
N ASP A 46 11.14 -5.95 -18.04
CA ASP A 46 9.79 -6.49 -17.90
C ASP A 46 8.84 -5.49 -17.23
N PHE A 47 9.29 -4.78 -16.18
CA PHE A 47 8.53 -3.68 -15.60
C PHE A 47 8.20 -2.63 -16.67
N LEU A 48 9.17 -2.22 -17.49
CA LEU A 48 8.95 -1.17 -18.48
C LEU A 48 8.00 -1.58 -19.61
N ASP A 49 8.12 -2.81 -20.08
CA ASP A 49 7.26 -3.34 -21.13
C ASP A 49 5.80 -3.48 -20.64
N GLU A 50 5.59 -3.93 -19.39
CA GLU A 50 4.26 -3.96 -18.77
C GLU A 50 3.74 -2.56 -18.41
N SER A 51 4.61 -1.61 -18.06
CA SER A 51 4.21 -0.24 -17.74
C SER A 51 3.61 0.50 -18.94
N ARG A 52 4.00 0.14 -20.17
CA ARG A 52 3.40 0.68 -21.40
C ARG A 52 1.96 0.23 -21.58
N LYS A 53 1.62 -0.98 -21.12
CA LYS A 53 0.22 -1.47 -21.06
C LYS A 53 -0.52 -0.82 -19.90
N PHE A 54 0.16 -0.65 -18.76
CA PHE A 54 -0.38 0.02 -17.58
C PHE A 54 -0.80 1.47 -17.85
N LYS A 55 0.01 2.26 -18.58
CA LYS A 55 -0.35 3.63 -19.01
C LYS A 55 -1.63 3.70 -19.84
N LYS A 56 -1.98 2.62 -20.55
CA LYS A 56 -3.20 2.54 -21.37
C LYS A 56 -4.44 2.18 -20.55
N LEU A 57 -4.28 1.69 -19.32
CA LEU A 57 -5.40 1.39 -18.44
C LEU A 57 -5.94 2.68 -17.82
N LYS A 58 -7.19 3.03 -18.15
CA LYS A 58 -7.88 4.17 -17.53
C LYS A 58 -7.98 4.06 -15.99
N LYS A 59 -8.08 2.84 -15.47
CA LYS A 59 -8.24 2.53 -14.04
C LYS A 59 -7.51 1.23 -13.68
N PRO A 60 -6.20 1.26 -13.40
CA PRO A 60 -5.49 0.08 -12.95
C PRO A 60 -6.00 -0.39 -11.59
N THR A 61 -6.23 -1.69 -11.44
CA THR A 61 -6.62 -2.30 -10.16
C THR A 61 -5.42 -2.41 -9.22
N LEU A 62 -5.66 -2.51 -7.90
CA LEU A 62 -4.58 -2.69 -6.94
C LEU A 62 -3.77 -3.97 -7.22
N GLY A 63 -4.43 -5.06 -7.65
CA GLY A 63 -3.74 -6.28 -8.06
C GLY A 63 -2.82 -6.06 -9.25
N THR A 64 -3.25 -5.30 -10.25
CA THR A 64 -2.40 -4.91 -11.40
C THR A 64 -1.22 -4.05 -10.94
N VAL A 65 -1.44 -3.10 -10.03
CA VAL A 65 -0.40 -2.25 -9.44
C VAL A 65 0.63 -3.09 -8.67
N PHE A 66 0.17 -4.07 -7.88
CA PHE A 66 1.07 -4.93 -7.11
C PHE A 66 1.85 -5.88 -8.00
N ASN A 67 1.22 -6.47 -9.01
CA ASN A 67 1.93 -7.30 -9.99
C ASN A 67 3.03 -6.51 -10.67
N GLN A 68 2.75 -5.26 -11.05
CA GLN A 68 3.74 -4.35 -11.60
C GLN A 68 4.89 -4.09 -10.61
N LEU A 69 4.59 -3.79 -9.35
CA LEU A 69 5.62 -3.54 -8.31
C LEU A 69 6.46 -4.79 -8.01
N LYS A 70 5.88 -5.99 -8.06
CA LYS A 70 6.59 -7.27 -7.87
C LYS A 70 7.61 -7.58 -8.96
N LEU A 71 7.49 -6.97 -10.15
CA LEU A 71 8.51 -7.08 -11.21
C LEU A 71 9.79 -6.30 -10.88
N ASN A 72 9.79 -5.52 -9.80
CA ASN A 72 10.98 -4.84 -9.29
C ASN A 72 11.75 -5.80 -8.36
N PRO A 73 12.95 -6.27 -8.74
CA PRO A 73 13.71 -7.29 -8.00
C PRO A 73 14.20 -6.80 -6.64
N LYS A 74 14.11 -5.49 -6.36
CA LYS A 74 14.45 -4.90 -5.06
C LYS A 74 13.24 -4.77 -4.13
N LEU A 75 12.04 -5.09 -4.61
CA LEU A 75 10.81 -5.04 -3.83
C LEU A 75 10.65 -6.36 -3.07
N VAL A 76 11.24 -6.44 -1.88
CA VAL A 76 11.37 -7.68 -1.11
C VAL A 76 10.09 -8.09 -0.36
N LEU A 77 8.91 -7.74 -0.89
CA LEU A 77 7.64 -7.78 -0.18
C LEU A 77 6.55 -8.59 -0.90
N VAL A 78 6.93 -9.48 -1.81
CA VAL A 78 5.97 -10.23 -2.66
C VAL A 78 4.90 -10.92 -1.82
N ASN A 79 5.31 -11.61 -0.75
CA ASN A 79 4.40 -12.33 0.15
C ASN A 79 3.46 -11.38 0.91
N ASP A 80 3.98 -10.27 1.45
CA ASP A 80 3.17 -9.29 2.18
C ASP A 80 2.10 -8.65 1.28
N LEU A 81 2.45 -8.39 0.01
CA LEU A 81 1.52 -7.90 -1.00
C LEU A 81 0.44 -8.93 -1.36
N ASP A 82 0.78 -10.22 -1.40
CA ASP A 82 -0.18 -11.29 -1.67
C ASP A 82 -1.18 -11.46 -0.54
N VAL A 83 -0.71 -11.51 0.71
CA VAL A 83 -1.58 -11.58 1.89
C VAL A 83 -2.53 -10.37 1.91
N TYR A 84 -2.01 -9.17 1.64
CA TYR A 84 -2.84 -7.97 1.58
C TYR A 84 -3.93 -8.05 0.52
N VAL A 85 -3.60 -8.50 -0.71
CA VAL A 85 -4.57 -8.65 -1.79
C VAL A 85 -5.65 -9.66 -1.43
N GLN A 86 -5.29 -10.78 -0.77
CA GLN A 86 -6.25 -11.77 -0.29
C GLN A 86 -7.24 -11.13 0.71
N MET A 87 -6.73 -10.43 1.73
CA MET A 87 -7.59 -9.75 2.70
C MET A 87 -8.46 -8.67 2.06
N ARG A 88 -7.91 -7.87 1.13
CA ARG A 88 -8.67 -6.84 0.40
C ARG A 88 -9.79 -7.45 -0.44
N ASN A 89 -9.52 -8.57 -1.10
CA ASN A 89 -10.52 -9.28 -1.89
C ASN A 89 -11.60 -9.87 -1.01
N GLU A 90 -11.25 -10.45 0.13
CA GLU A 90 -12.24 -10.87 1.13
C GLU A 90 -13.09 -9.68 1.60
N PHE A 91 -12.45 -8.56 1.93
CA PHE A 91 -13.15 -7.36 2.42
C PHE A 91 -14.16 -6.78 1.42
N ILE A 92 -13.90 -6.91 0.13
CA ILE A 92 -14.74 -6.30 -0.91
C ILE A 92 -15.79 -7.27 -1.45
N HIS A 93 -15.44 -8.55 -1.58
CA HIS A 93 -16.30 -9.51 -2.28
C HIS A 93 -17.10 -10.40 -1.33
N SER A 94 -16.57 -10.72 -0.14
CA SER A 94 -17.18 -11.74 0.72
C SER A 94 -17.49 -11.25 2.12
N PHE A 95 -16.89 -10.14 2.58
CA PHE A 95 -17.00 -9.68 3.95
C PHE A 95 -18.43 -9.29 4.32
N TRP A 96 -19.11 -8.53 3.46
CA TRP A 96 -20.48 -8.09 3.74
C TRP A 96 -21.42 -9.29 3.88
N GLU A 97 -21.32 -10.26 2.98
CA GLU A 97 -22.13 -11.47 3.03
C GLU A 97 -21.76 -12.38 4.21
N LYS A 98 -20.47 -12.50 4.54
CA LYS A 98 -20.03 -13.37 5.64
C LYS A 98 -20.35 -12.78 7.01
N TYR A 99 -20.26 -11.45 7.17
CA TYR A 99 -20.21 -10.84 8.50
C TYR A 99 -21.39 -9.93 8.84
N MET A 100 -22.16 -9.41 7.88
CA MET A 100 -23.19 -8.40 8.17
C MET A 100 -24.61 -8.94 8.37
N PHE A 101 -24.87 -10.22 8.10
CA PHE A 101 -26.23 -10.78 8.23
C PHE A 101 -26.64 -11.19 9.65
N SER A 102 -25.71 -11.26 10.60
CA SER A 102 -25.98 -11.71 11.97
C SER A 102 -25.68 -10.61 13.00
N LYS A 103 -26.60 -10.37 13.94
CA LYS A 103 -26.44 -9.43 15.08
C LYS A 103 -25.75 -10.08 16.30
N ASP A 104 -25.03 -11.17 16.10
CA ASP A 104 -24.34 -11.88 17.17
C ASP A 104 -23.09 -11.10 17.64
N ILE A 105 -22.87 -11.07 18.96
CA ILE A 105 -21.68 -10.51 19.61
C ILE A 105 -20.41 -11.21 19.11
N VAL A 106 -20.47 -12.51 18.84
CA VAL A 106 -19.34 -13.27 18.28
C VAL A 106 -18.98 -12.73 16.89
N GLN A 107 -19.97 -12.46 16.05
CA GLN A 107 -19.76 -11.89 14.72
C GLN A 107 -19.11 -10.50 14.79
N ALA A 108 -19.58 -9.64 15.70
CA ALA A 108 -19.02 -8.31 15.90
C ALA A 108 -17.53 -8.35 16.31
N LYS A 109 -17.12 -9.34 17.12
CA LYS A 109 -15.71 -9.55 17.47
C LYS A 109 -14.87 -9.97 16.26
N ILE A 110 -15.37 -10.89 15.44
CA ILE A 110 -14.65 -11.33 14.23
C ILE A 110 -14.47 -10.16 13.25
N ILE A 111 -15.51 -9.33 13.08
CA ILE A 111 -15.42 -8.09 12.29
C ILE A 111 -14.33 -7.17 12.83
N LEU A 112 -14.34 -6.94 14.14
CA LEU A 112 -13.36 -6.08 14.82
C LEU A 112 -11.94 -6.58 14.58
N GLU A 113 -11.69 -7.88 14.77
CA GLU A 113 -10.38 -8.51 14.57
C GLU A 113 -9.92 -8.38 13.11
N PHE A 114 -10.77 -8.76 12.16
CA PHE A 114 -10.47 -8.66 10.73
C PHE A 114 -10.15 -7.22 10.32
N CYS A 115 -11.03 -6.26 10.65
CA CYS A 115 -10.86 -4.86 10.26
C CYS A 115 -9.65 -4.21 10.94
N THR A 116 -9.35 -4.59 12.19
CA THR A 116 -8.16 -4.11 12.90
C THR A 116 -6.90 -4.63 12.23
N GLN A 117 -6.81 -5.93 11.96
CA GLN A 117 -5.66 -6.54 11.29
C GLN A 117 -5.47 -5.95 9.89
N PHE A 118 -6.54 -5.87 9.09
CA PHE A 118 -6.48 -5.31 7.75
C PHE A 118 -6.09 -3.82 7.74
N GLY A 119 -6.60 -3.05 8.71
CA GLY A 119 -6.23 -1.65 8.91
C GLY A 119 -4.75 -1.49 9.28
N MET A 120 -4.22 -2.32 10.17
CA MET A 120 -2.80 -2.34 10.52
C MET A 120 -1.93 -2.64 9.30
N MET A 121 -2.24 -3.71 8.55
CA MET A 121 -1.51 -4.05 7.32
C MET A 121 -1.56 -2.93 6.29
N SER A 122 -2.72 -2.29 6.13
CA SER A 122 -2.88 -1.15 5.21
C SER A 122 -1.97 0.01 5.61
N ASN A 123 -1.94 0.37 6.89
CA ASN A 123 -1.10 1.47 7.39
C ASN A 123 0.39 1.15 7.19
N THR A 124 0.80 -0.10 7.45
CA THR A 124 2.17 -0.58 7.24
C THR A 124 2.60 -0.46 5.77
N LEU A 125 1.75 -0.92 4.84
CA LEU A 125 1.98 -0.77 3.40
C LEU A 125 2.04 0.70 2.98
N GLU A 126 1.13 1.53 3.49
CA GLU A 126 1.13 2.95 3.18
C GLU A 126 2.44 3.63 3.60
N ARG A 127 2.92 3.35 4.82
CA ARG A 127 4.22 3.86 5.31
C ARG A 127 5.36 3.42 4.40
N PHE A 128 5.40 2.15 4.02
CA PHE A 128 6.41 1.65 3.08
C PHE A 128 6.39 2.40 1.75
N PHE A 129 5.21 2.56 1.14
CA PHE A 129 5.10 3.24 -0.15
C PHE A 129 5.40 4.73 -0.06
N LYS A 130 5.03 5.41 1.03
CA LYS A 130 5.44 6.80 1.28
C LYS A 130 6.96 6.93 1.37
N GLY A 131 7.62 6.07 2.12
CA GLY A 131 9.09 6.05 2.21
C GLY A 131 9.75 5.78 0.87
N PHE A 132 9.17 4.91 0.05
CA PHE A 132 9.66 4.67 -1.30
C PHE A 132 9.47 5.91 -2.20
N ILE A 133 8.29 6.54 -2.21
CA ILE A 133 8.08 7.79 -2.95
C ILE A 133 9.05 8.87 -2.47
N TYR A 134 9.31 8.96 -1.17
CA TYR A 134 10.27 9.89 -0.60
C TYR A 134 11.69 9.66 -1.14
N LEU A 135 12.15 8.39 -1.19
CA LEU A 135 13.42 8.03 -1.82
C LEU A 135 13.48 8.51 -3.28
N LEU A 136 12.41 8.29 -4.05
CA LEU A 136 12.36 8.73 -5.45
C LEU A 136 12.46 10.26 -5.52
N LYS A 137 11.72 10.99 -4.68
CA LYS A 137 11.76 12.45 -4.61
C LYS A 137 13.14 13.01 -4.24
N LEU A 138 13.85 12.40 -3.27
CA LEU A 138 15.19 12.85 -2.84
C LEU A 138 16.18 12.96 -4.01
N ARG A 139 16.04 12.12 -5.04
CA ARG A 139 16.90 12.16 -6.23
C ARG A 139 16.62 13.36 -7.15
N TYR A 140 15.39 13.89 -7.13
CA TYR A 140 14.97 15.08 -7.89
C TYR A 140 15.13 16.39 -7.13
N MET A 141 15.42 16.31 -5.83
CA MET A 141 15.62 17.48 -4.96
C MET A 141 16.90 18.29 -5.26
N THR A 142 17.64 17.97 -6.34
CA THR A 142 18.70 18.86 -6.86
C THR A 142 18.17 20.04 -7.68
N ALA A 143 16.85 20.15 -7.93
CA ALA A 143 16.30 21.18 -8.83
C ALA A 143 15.33 22.20 -8.22
N LEU A 144 14.86 22.10 -6.98
CA LEU A 144 13.79 22.99 -6.48
C LEU A 144 13.98 23.40 -5.02
N GLU A 145 13.86 24.71 -4.80
CA GLU A 145 13.84 25.46 -3.55
C GLU A 145 12.68 25.07 -2.59
N ASP A 146 11.98 23.95 -2.83
CA ASP A 146 10.78 23.49 -2.11
C ASP A 146 11.06 22.56 -0.91
N VAL A 147 12.31 22.49 -0.48
CA VAL A 147 12.79 21.47 0.47
C VAL A 147 12.30 21.66 1.91
N ASP A 148 11.84 22.85 2.29
CA ASP A 148 11.61 23.15 3.71
C ASP A 148 10.21 22.79 4.26
N SER A 149 9.23 22.44 3.42
CA SER A 149 7.86 22.16 3.93
C SER A 149 7.45 20.67 3.97
N ASP A 150 8.20 19.78 3.30
CA ASP A 150 7.85 18.37 3.15
C ASP A 150 8.93 17.39 3.64
N LYS A 151 10.18 17.82 3.88
CA LYS A 151 11.24 16.94 4.42
C LYS A 151 10.91 16.38 5.80
N ASP A 152 10.21 17.15 6.63
CA ASP A 152 9.81 16.71 7.97
C ASP A 152 8.61 15.76 7.96
N LYS A 153 7.84 15.67 6.87
CA LYS A 153 6.58 14.90 6.91
C LYS A 153 6.78 13.40 6.78
N TRP A 154 7.77 12.94 6.02
CA TRP A 154 7.96 11.50 5.69
C TRP A 154 9.34 10.93 6.03
N SER A 155 10.12 11.61 6.88
CA SER A 155 11.41 11.12 7.36
C SER A 155 11.27 9.77 8.09
N ASP A 156 10.27 9.65 8.97
CA ASP A 156 9.95 8.42 9.70
C ASP A 156 9.52 7.28 8.76
N GLU A 157 8.74 7.58 7.73
CA GLU A 157 8.34 6.63 6.69
C GLU A 157 9.53 6.17 5.85
N PHE A 158 10.48 7.06 5.57
CA PHE A 158 11.71 6.71 4.87
C PHE A 158 12.59 5.78 5.72
N GLU A 159 12.77 6.08 7.00
CA GLU A 159 13.49 5.19 7.92
C GLU A 159 12.82 3.82 8.00
N TYR A 160 11.49 3.80 8.14
CA TYR A 160 10.71 2.56 8.13
C TYR A 160 10.90 1.77 6.84
N PHE A 161 10.85 2.43 5.68
CA PHE A 161 11.09 1.81 4.37
C PHE A 161 12.48 1.16 4.30
N LEU A 162 13.54 1.85 4.75
CA LEU A 162 14.89 1.30 4.75
C LEU A 162 15.02 0.06 5.66
N LYS A 163 14.41 0.10 6.84
CA LYS A 163 14.37 -1.06 7.76
C LYS A 163 13.64 -2.24 7.12
N ALA A 164 12.49 -2.01 6.50
CA ALA A 164 11.72 -3.06 5.82
C ALA A 164 12.48 -3.71 4.65
N LEU A 165 13.29 -2.93 3.92
CA LEU A 165 14.17 -3.50 2.88
C LEU A 165 15.28 -4.39 3.46
N GLN A 166 15.85 -4.03 4.61
CA GLN A 166 16.89 -4.82 5.28
C GLN A 166 16.33 -6.13 5.84
N SER A 167 15.14 -6.06 6.46
CA SER A 167 14.48 -7.22 7.07
C SER A 167 13.78 -8.13 6.06
N LYS A 168 13.58 -7.66 4.81
CA LYS A 168 12.82 -8.35 3.76
C LYS A 168 11.36 -8.65 4.17
N SER A 169 10.81 -7.82 5.05
CA SER A 169 9.44 -7.97 5.56
C SER A 169 8.91 -6.63 6.04
N LEU A 170 7.63 -6.37 5.78
CA LEU A 170 6.91 -5.23 6.35
C LEU A 170 6.65 -5.37 7.86
N PHE A 171 6.71 -6.59 8.40
CA PHE A 171 6.27 -6.90 9.75
C PHE A 171 7.40 -7.36 10.68
N ALA A 172 8.65 -7.30 10.22
CA ALA A 172 9.80 -7.57 11.08
C ALA A 172 9.97 -6.42 12.09
N ASN A 173 9.54 -6.69 13.32
CA ASN A 173 9.95 -5.95 14.51
C ASN A 173 11.11 -6.68 15.18
#